data_AF-A0A1Y0RTK9-F1
#
_entry.id   AF-A0A1Y0RTK9-F1
#
_cell.length_a   1.000
_cell.length_b   1.000
_cell.length_c   1.000
_cell.angle_alpha   90.00
_cell.angle_beta   90.00
_cell.angle_gamma   90.00
#
_symmetry.space_group_name_H-M   'P 1'
#
loop_
_entity.id
_entity.type
_entity.pdbx_description
1 polymer ?
#
loop_
_entity_poly.entity_id
_entity_poly.type
_entity_poly.pdbx_seq_one_letter_code
_entity_poly.pdbx_strand_id
1 'polypeptide(L)'
;MIQTAGNTQTQNPISNLEYDFLTVLHNKGQAIKAYEIYIKDAQEAGSHPCVELFQKLRQSDIEQAQEIRRHLLEVMQKGKM
;
A
#
# COMPACT_ATOMS: atom_id res chain seq x y z
N MET A 1 23.63 13.13 43.34
CA MET A 1 24.07 13.89 42.16
C MET A 1 23.53 13.18 40.92
N ILE A 2 22.69 13.91 40.17
CA ILE A 2 22.39 13.84 38.72
C ILE A 2 22.06 12.45 38.12
N GLN A 3 20.76 12.18 37.96
CA GLN A 3 20.23 11.37 36.87
C GLN A 3 20.36 12.16 35.56
N THR A 4 20.87 11.53 34.50
CA THR A 4 20.46 11.77 33.10
C THR A 4 21.12 10.71 32.23
N ALA A 5 20.53 9.51 32.18
CA ALA A 5 20.68 8.65 31.02
C ALA A 5 19.72 9.22 29.96
N GLY A 6 20.29 9.96 28.99
CA GLY A 6 19.54 10.47 27.85
C GLY A 6 18.96 9.29 27.08
N ASN A 7 17.68 9.03 27.30
CA ASN A 7 16.89 8.11 26.50
C ASN A 7 16.62 8.78 25.14
N THR A 8 17.61 8.76 24.24
CA THR A 8 17.34 8.93 22.81
C THR A 8 16.62 7.68 22.32
N GLN A 9 15.37 7.51 22.73
CA GLN A 9 14.40 6.76 21.96
C GLN A 9 14.41 7.43 20.58
N THR A 10 14.96 6.73 19.60
CA THR A 10 14.71 7.02 18.19
C THR A 10 13.20 7.02 18.02
N GLN A 11 12.57 8.19 18.12
CA GLN A 11 11.16 8.31 17.84
C GLN A 11 11.02 8.00 16.36
N ASN A 12 10.31 6.91 16.07
CA ASN A 12 9.96 6.58 14.70
C ASN A 12 9.29 7.85 14.11
N PRO A 13 9.75 8.35 12.96
CA PRO A 13 9.29 9.64 12.44
C PRO A 13 7.83 9.62 11.98
N ILE A 14 7.20 8.44 12.00
CA ILE A 14 5.80 8.20 11.68
C ILE A 14 5.20 7.26 12.73
N SER A 15 3.91 7.41 12.96
CA SER A 15 3.11 6.51 13.79
C SER A 15 3.00 5.12 13.16
N ASN A 16 2.68 4.11 13.98
CA ASN A 16 2.42 2.76 13.48
C ASN A 16 1.28 2.75 12.46
N LEU A 17 0.23 3.55 12.67
CA LEU A 17 -0.90 3.60 11.74
C LEU A 17 -0.47 4.18 10.38
N GLU A 18 0.33 5.25 10.36
CA GLU A 18 0.88 5.78 9.10
C GLU A 18 1.76 4.75 8.39
N TYR A 19 2.61 4.03 9.14
CA TYR A 19 3.43 2.96 8.60
C TYR A 19 2.59 1.84 7.98
N ASP A 20 1.52 1.43 8.65
CA ASP A 20 0.62 0.39 8.15
C ASP A 20 -0.06 0.82 6.85
N PHE A 21 -0.60 2.04 6.79
CA PHE A 21 -1.20 2.59 5.56
C PHE A 21 -0.20 2.70 4.41
N LEU A 22 1.03 3.17 4.67
CA LEU A 22 2.11 3.23 3.68
C LEU A 22 2.49 1.84 3.18
N THR A 23 2.52 0.84 4.07
CA THR A 23 2.83 -0.54 3.74
C THR A 23 1.75 -1.14 2.84
N VAL A 24 0.47 -0.91 3.13
CA VAL A 24 -0.63 -1.37 2.27
C VAL A 24 -0.56 -0.70 0.90
N LEU A 25 -0.30 0.62 0.83
CA LEU A 25 -0.12 1.33 -0.45
C LEU A 25 1.06 0.78 -1.25
N HIS A 26 2.19 0.50 -0.60
CA HIS A 26 3.35 -0.09 -1.25
C HIS A 26 2.99 -1.44 -1.88
N ASN A 27 2.37 -2.33 -1.11
CA ASN A 27 1.99 -3.67 -1.57
C ASN A 27 1.01 -3.61 -2.74
N LYS A 28 0.00 -2.73 -2.68
CA LYS A 28 -0.93 -2.52 -3.80
C LYS A 28 -0.25 -1.96 -5.03
N GLY A 29 0.66 -1.00 -4.87
CA GLY A 29 1.45 -0.46 -5.98
C GLY A 29 2.28 -1.53 -6.69
N GLN A 30 2.84 -2.49 -5.93
CA GLN A 30 3.57 -3.62 -6.49
C GLN A 30 2.64 -4.59 -7.22
N ALA A 31 1.47 -4.90 -6.66
CA ALA A 31 0.47 -5.75 -7.31
C ALA A 31 -0.03 -5.13 -8.63
N ILE A 32 -0.37 -3.83 -8.64
CA ILE A 32 -0.83 -3.10 -9.84
C ILE A 32 0.17 -3.23 -11.00
N LYS A 33 1.47 -3.09 -10.71
CA LYS A 33 2.53 -3.27 -11.71
C LYS A 33 2.63 -4.72 -12.16
N ALA A 34 2.56 -5.67 -11.22
CA ALA A 34 2.68 -7.09 -11.52
C ALA A 34 1.56 -7.60 -12.44
N TYR A 35 0.33 -7.09 -12.29
CA TYR A 35 -0.78 -7.47 -13.17
C TYR A 35 -0.51 -7.17 -14.65
N GLU A 36 0.33 -6.20 -15.00
CA GLU A 36 0.67 -5.95 -16.41
C GLU A 36 1.38 -7.16 -17.04
N ILE A 37 2.28 -7.79 -16.27
CA ILE A 37 2.95 -9.03 -16.66
C ILE A 37 1.93 -10.19 -16.65
N TYR A 38 1.10 -10.31 -15.61
CA TYR A 38 0.16 -11.43 -15.51
C TYR A 38 -0.92 -11.41 -16.60
N ILE A 39 -1.38 -10.22 -16.99
CA ILE A 39 -2.30 -10.03 -18.12
C ILE A 39 -1.62 -10.48 -19.42
N LYS A 40 -0.35 -10.09 -19.63
CA LYS A 40 0.41 -10.51 -20.80
C LYS A 40 0.59 -12.03 -20.83
N ASP A 41 0.98 -12.65 -19.72
CA ASP A 41 1.15 -14.10 -19.63
C ASP A 41 -0.17 -14.84 -19.91
N ALA A 42 -1.30 -14.32 -19.41
CA ALA A 42 -2.62 -14.87 -19.69
C ALA A 42 -3.03 -14.74 -21.17
N GLN A 43 -2.66 -13.64 -21.83
CA GLN A 43 -2.84 -13.45 -23.27
C GLN A 43 -2.01 -14.45 -24.08
N GLU A 44 -0.74 -14.62 -23.73
CA GLU A 44 0.17 -15.58 -24.38
C GLU A 44 -0.28 -17.03 -24.20
N ALA A 45 -0.87 -17.35 -23.06
CA ALA A 45 -1.48 -18.65 -22.78
C ALA A 45 -2.86 -18.84 -23.46
N GLY A 46 -3.41 -17.83 -24.13
CA GLY A 46 -4.72 -17.88 -24.78
C GLY A 46 -5.91 -17.95 -23.81
N SER A 47 -5.71 -17.60 -22.53
CA SER A 47 -6.75 -17.70 -21.49
C SER A 47 -7.49 -16.37 -21.30
N HIS A 48 -8.54 -16.15 -22.09
CA HIS A 48 -9.42 -14.99 -21.94
C HIS A 48 -10.00 -14.82 -20.51
N PRO A 49 -10.49 -15.86 -19.84
CA PRO A 49 -10.99 -15.73 -18.47
C PRO A 49 -9.94 -15.21 -17.47
N CYS A 50 -8.67 -15.60 -17.66
CA CYS A 50 -7.58 -15.10 -16.81
C CYS A 50 -7.24 -13.64 -17.12
N VAL A 51 -7.29 -13.23 -18.39
CA VAL A 51 -7.11 -11.82 -18.78
C VAL A 51 -8.15 -10.93 -18.09
N GLU A 52 -9.43 -11.31 -18.18
CA GLU A 52 -10.52 -10.57 -17.56
C GLU A 52 -10.39 -10.50 -16.04
N LEU A 53 -10.03 -11.62 -15.41
CA LEU A 53 -9.81 -11.68 -13.97
C LEU A 53 -8.67 -10.73 -13.54
N PHE A 54 -7.51 -10.80 -14.18
CA PHE A 54 -6.37 -9.94 -13.81
C PHE A 54 -6.64 -8.46 -14.08
N GLN A 55 -7.37 -8.13 -15.15
CA GLN A 55 -7.82 -6.75 -15.39
C GLN A 55 -8.75 -6.26 -14.27
N LYS A 56 -9.71 -7.09 -13.86
CA LYS A 56 -10.63 -6.76 -12.75
C LYS A 56 -9.89 -6.58 -11.43
N LEU A 57 -8.95 -7.48 -11.11
CA LEU A 57 -8.13 -7.40 -9.90
C LEU A 57 -7.28 -6.12 -9.89
N ARG A 58 -6.62 -5.80 -11.01
CA ARG A 58 -5.85 -4.56 -11.16
C ARG A 58 -6.70 -3.31 -10.92
N GLN A 59 -7.90 -3.27 -11.51
CA GLN A 59 -8.81 -2.14 -11.34
C GLN A 59 -9.26 -1.99 -9.88
N SER A 60 -9.60 -3.10 -9.22
CA SER A 60 -9.98 -3.09 -7.81
C SER A 60 -8.83 -2.62 -6.90
N ASP A 61 -7.60 -3.05 -7.15
CA ASP A 61 -6.43 -2.59 -6.39
C ASP A 61 -6.15 -1.09 -6.60
N ILE A 62 -6.41 -0.53 -7.79
CA ILE A 62 -6.31 0.91 -8.05
C ILE A 62 -7.33 1.68 -7.21
N GLU A 63 -8.58 1.27 -7.22
CA GLU A 63 -9.66 1.92 -6.46
C GLU A 63 -9.38 1.88 -4.96
N GLN A 64 -8.98 0.71 -4.46
CA GLN A 64 -8.63 0.55 -3.06
C GLN A 64 -7.39 1.37 -2.69
N ALA A 65 -6.37 1.44 -3.55
CA ALA A 65 -5.19 2.29 -3.30
C ALA A 65 -5.56 3.79 -3.23
N GLN A 66 -6.53 4.25 -4.03
CA GLN A 66 -7.02 5.62 -3.95
C GLN A 66 -7.74 5.91 -2.62
N GLU A 67 -8.59 4.98 -2.18
CA GLU A 67 -9.27 5.07 -0.89
C GLU A 67 -8.28 5.09 0.29
N ILE A 68 -7.32 4.17 0.29
CA ILE A 68 -6.27 4.06 1.30
C ILE A 68 -5.42 5.34 1.33
N ARG A 69 -5.10 5.91 0.17
CA ARG A 69 -4.37 7.18 0.08
C ARG A 69 -5.15 8.32 0.74
N ARG A 70 -6.47 8.40 0.51
CA ARG A 70 -7.32 9.41 1.16
C ARG A 70 -7.28 9.27 2.69
N HIS A 71 -7.40 8.05 3.20
CA HIS A 71 -7.34 7.76 4.62
C HIS A 71 -5.97 8.05 5.24
N LEU A 72 -4.88 7.72 4.53
CA LEU A 72 -3.54 8.09 4.96
C LEU A 72 -3.40 9.61 5.13
N LEU A 73 -3.92 10.42 4.20
CA LEU A 73 -3.88 11.87 4.32
C LEU A 73 -4.64 12.38 5.55
N GLU A 74 -5.78 11.77 5.89
CA GLU A 74 -6.54 12.10 7.09
C GLU A 74 -5.75 11.74 8.36
N VAL A 75 -5.14 10.55 8.39
CA VAL A 75 -4.28 10.10 9.50
C VAL A 75 -3.09 11.03 9.67
N MET A 76 -2.39 11.40 8.60
CA MET A 76 -1.24 12.32 8.66
C MET A 76 -1.61 13.72 9.16
N GLN A 77 -2.86 14.17 8.92
CA GLN A 77 -3.33 15.48 9.39
C GLN A 77 -3.82 15.46 10.84
N LYS A 78 -4.48 14.39 11.26
CA LYS A 78 -5.23 14.33 12.54
C LYS A 78 -4.63 13.37 13.57
N GLY A 79 -3.67 12.53 13.17
CA GLY A 79 -3.13 11.42 13.95
C GLY A 79 -4.08 10.22 14.10
N LYS A 80 -5.28 10.28 13.50
CA LYS A 80 -6.35 9.28 13.54
C LYS A 80 -7.41 9.57 12.46
N MET A 81 -8.25 8.58 12.14
CA MET A 81 -9.45 8.80 11.32
C MET A 81 -10.65 9.19 12.19
#